data_AF-A0A357T5L0-F1
#
_entry.id   AF-A0A357T5L0-F1
#
_cell.length_a   1.000
_cell.length_b   1.000
_cell.length_c   1.000
_cell.angle_alpha   90.00
_cell.angle_beta   90.00
_cell.angle_gamma   90.00
#
_symmetry.space_group_name_H-M   'P 1'
#
loop_
_entity.id
_entity.type
_entity.pdbx_description
1 polymer ?
#
loop_
_entity_poly.entity_id
_entity_poly.type
_entity_poly.pdbx_seq_one_letter_code
_entity_poly.pdbx_strand_id
1 'polypeptide(L)' 'DIDYGFAEAKTTYGKIGVKVWINKGEILPEKKGASGEEGK' A
#
# COMPACT_ATOMS: atom_id res chain seq x y z
N ASP A 1 -2.17 4.37 9.15
CA ASP A 1 -3.06 3.95 8.04
C ASP A 1 -2.82 2.46 7.76
N ILE A 2 -3.86 1.64 7.62
CA ILE A 2 -3.71 0.17 7.42
C ILE A 2 -4.48 -0.22 6.16
N ASP A 3 -3.75 -0.66 5.13
CA ASP A 3 -4.32 -1.16 3.89
C ASP A 3 -4.51 -2.68 3.96
N TYR A 4 -5.63 -3.13 3.39
CA TYR A 4 -5.95 -4.54 3.25
C TYR A 4 -6.09 -4.91 1.77
N GLY A 5 -5.40 -5.97 1.35
CA GLY A 5 -5.47 -6.51 -0.01
C GLY A 5 -5.72 -8.02 0.00
N PHE A 6 -6.58 -8.47 -0.91
CA PHE A 6 -6.83 -9.89 -1.17
C PHE A 6 -6.68 -10.20 -2.66
N ALA A 7 -5.98 -11.28 -2.97
CA ALA A 7 -5.83 -11.77 -4.34
C ALA A 7 -5.97 -13.30 -4.38
N GLU A 8 -6.57 -13.83 -5.45
CA GLU A 8 -6.69 -15.26 -5.70
C GLU A 8 -6.00 -15.61 -7.02
N ALA A 9 -5.09 -16.58 -6.99
CA ALA A 9 -4.42 -17.13 -8.16
C ALA A 9 -5.01 -18.50 -8.53
N LYS A 10 -5.38 -18.68 -9.80
CA LYS A 10 -5.72 -20.00 -10.36
C LYS A 10 -4.45 -20.66 -10.86
N THR A 11 -4.08 -21.78 -10.25
CA THR A 11 -2.94 -22.61 -10.65
C THR A 11 -3.44 -23.92 -11.21
N THR A 12 -2.55 -24.67 -11.86
CA THR A 12 -2.85 -25.99 -12.46
C THR A 12 -3.37 -27.00 -11.45
N TYR A 13 -3.07 -26.82 -10.16
CA TYR A 13 -3.43 -27.72 -9.07
C TYR A 13 -4.52 -27.17 -8.14
N GLY A 14 -5.08 -25.99 -8.43
CA GLY A 14 -6.16 -25.41 -7.64
C GLY A 14 -6.10 -23.89 -7.52
N LYS A 15 -6.70 -23.36 -6.46
CA LYS A 15 -6.74 -21.93 -6.17
C LYS A 15 -5.90 -21.63 -4.95
N ILE A 16 -5.03 -20.62 -5.05
CA ILE A 16 -4.22 -20.12 -3.94
C ILE A 16 -4.68 -18.69 -3.63
N GLY A 17 -5.17 -18.49 -2.40
CA GLY A 17 -5.53 -17.17 -1.90
C GLY A 17 -4.37 -16.54 -1.14
N VAL A 18 -4.07 -15.28 -1.43
CA VAL A 18 -3.09 -14.47 -0.71
C VAL A 18 -3.80 -13.33 -0.02
N LYS A 19 -3.59 -13.22 1.30
CA LYS A 19 -4.12 -12.15 2.14
C LYS A 19 -2.96 -11.31 2.65
N VAL A 20 -3.00 -10.01 2.37
CA VAL A 20 -1.93 -9.09 2.75
C VAL A 20 -2.50 -7.97 3.61
N TRP A 21 -1.83 -7.72 4.72
CA TRP A 21 -2.01 -6.52 5.53
C TRP A 21 -0.76 -5.67 5.45
N ILE A 22 -0.93 -4.42 5.06
CA ILE A 22 0.14 -3.43 4.98
C ILE A 22 -0.13 -2.39 6.06
N ASN A 23 0.66 -2.43 7.13
CA ASN A 23 0.63 -1.38 8.13
C ASN A 23 1.57 -0.25 7.68
N LYS A 24 1.02 0.92 7.33
CA LYS A 24 1.80 2.09 6.91
C LYS A 24 2.35 2.91 8.10
N GLY A 25 2.15 2.46 9.34
CA GLY A 25 2.53 3.19 10.54
C GLY A 25 1.72 4.46 10.76
N GLU A 26 2.09 5.22 11.80
CA GLU A 26 1.68 6.61 11.95
C GLU A 26 2.48 7.46 10.94
N ILE A 27 1.78 8.08 10.00
CA ILE A 27 2.35 9.07 9.10
C ILE A 27 2.72 10.27 9.98
N LEU A 28 3.95 10.31 10.50
CA LEU A 28 4.53 11.56 10.97
C LEU A 28 4.60 12.45 9.72
N PRO A 29 3.83 13.56 9.62
CA PRO A 29 4.01 14.46 8.50
C PRO A 29 5.43 14.98 8.59
N GLU A 30 6.30 14.47 7.73
CA GLU A 30 7.66 14.96 7.59
C GLU A 30 7.52 16.46 7.37
N LYS A 31 8.01 17.23 8.35
CA LYS A 31 7.91 18.69 8.40
C LYS A 31 8.25 19.21 7.02
N LYS A 32 7.23 19.71 6.32
CA LYS A 32 7.24 20.30 4.96
C LYS A 32 8.55 21.09 4.77
N GLY A 33 9.57 20.38 4.29
CA GLY A 33 10.87 20.93 3.97
C GLY A 33 10.72 21.65 2.65
N ALA A 34 11.07 22.92 2.63
CA ALA A 34 11.01 23.80 1.49
C ALA A 34 11.61 23.17 0.20
N SER A 35 11.09 23.65 -0.94
CA SER A 35 11.38 23.33 -2.36
C SER A 35 10.41 22.32 -2.98
N GLY A 36 9.65 22.61 -4.05
CA GLY A 36 9.45 23.81 -4.87
C GLY A 36 8.20 23.58 -5.74
N GLU A 37 7.68 24.70 -6.27
CA GLU A 37 6.79 24.91 -7.45
C GLU A 37 6.88 23.80 -8.53
N GLU A 38 5.89 23.40 -9.35
CA GLU A 38 4.90 24.14 -10.14
C GLU A 38 3.74 23.18 -10.52
N GLY A 39 2.52 23.70 -10.73
CA GLY A 39 1.43 22.85 -11.21
C GLY A 39 0.03 23.44 -11.37
N LYS A 40 -0.08 24.73 -11.74
CA LYS A 40 -1.29 25.45 -12.21
C LYS A 40 -2.19 26.13 -11.18
#